data_AF-A0A0H5Q2B7-F1
#
_entry.id   AF-A0A0H5Q2B7-F1
#
_cell.length_a   1.000
_cell.length_b   1.000
_cell.length_c   1.000
_cell.angle_alpha   90.00
_cell.angle_beta   90.00
_cell.angle_gamma   90.00
#
_symmetry.space_group_name_H-M   'P 1'
#
loop_
_entity.id
_entity.type
_entity.pdbx_description
1 polymer ?
#
loop_
_entity_poly.entity_id
_entity_poly.type
_entity_poly.pdbx_seq_one_letter_code
_entity_poly.pdbx_strand_id
1 'polypeptide(L)' 'MKIRCQEHYDKVVEYAGSIGDTTFQKCIERLKQWENNSNGRYEIELYWDFAPYSFSSMARNCSTTIRLG' A
#
# COMPACT_ATOMS: atom_id res chain seq x y z
N MET A 1 1.52 1.43 -10.21
CA MET A 1 1.16 0.60 -9.05
C MET A 1 -0.20 0.03 -9.37
N LYS A 2 -0.42 -1.26 -9.16
CA LYS A 2 -1.75 -1.87 -9.40
C LYS A 2 -2.38 -2.20 -8.05
N ILE A 3 -3.58 -1.68 -7.84
CA ILE A 3 -4.38 -1.94 -6.64
C ILE A 3 -5.43 -2.98 -7.02
N ARG A 4 -5.38 -4.18 -6.43
CA ARG A 4 -6.34 -5.25 -6.77
C ARG A 4 -7.73 -4.98 -6.20
N CYS A 5 -7.82 -4.35 -5.04
CA CYS A 5 -9.08 -4.03 -4.36
C CYS A 5 -9.13 -2.53 -4.03
N GLN A 6 -9.70 -1.73 -4.94
CA GLN A 6 -9.81 -0.28 -4.76
C GLN A 6 -10.69 0.09 -3.55
N GLU A 7 -11.83 -0.59 -3.36
CA GLU A 7 -12.74 -0.32 -2.23
C GLU A 7 -12.07 -0.51 -0.87
N HIS A 8 -11.27 -1.58 -0.72
CA HIS A 8 -10.52 -1.81 0.52
C HIS A 8 -9.44 -0.74 0.72
N TYR A 9 -8.83 -0.27 -0.37
CA TYR A 9 -7.79 0.74 -0.30
C TYR A 9 -8.37 2.05 0.21
N ASP A 10 -9.52 2.47 -0.33
CA ASP A 10 -10.18 3.69 0.08
C ASP A 10 -10.63 3.62 1.56
N LYS A 11 -11.15 2.47 2.02
CA LYS A 11 -11.48 2.24 3.44
C LYS A 11 -10.27 2.37 4.37
N VAL A 12 -9.12 1.82 3.98
CA VAL A 12 -7.89 1.89 4.78
C VAL A 12 -7.31 3.31 4.78
N VAL A 13 -7.38 4.03 3.65
CA VAL A 13 -6.99 5.45 3.57
C VAL A 13 -7.88 6.31 4.47
N GLU A 14 -9.20 6.09 4.43
CA GLU A 14 -10.16 6.81 5.26
C GLU A 14 -9.92 6.51 6.75
N TYR A 15 -9.72 5.25 7.11
CA TYR A 15 -9.43 4.84 8.49
C TYR A 15 -8.12 5.46 9.00
N ALA A 16 -7.04 5.37 8.21
CA ALA A 16 -5.75 6.00 8.53
C ALA A 16 -5.90 7.51 8.76
N GLY A 17 -6.65 8.19 7.89
CA GLY A 17 -6.98 9.60 8.05
C GLY A 17 -7.78 9.89 9.31
N SER A 18 -8.75 9.02 9.65
CA SER A 18 -9.59 9.18 10.84
C SER A 18 -8.82 9.01 12.16
N ILE A 19 -7.81 8.14 12.20
CA ILE A 19 -6.94 7.98 13.39
C ILE A 19 -5.74 8.92 13.39
N GLY A 20 -5.54 9.69 12.31
CA GLY A 20 -4.38 10.55 12.11
C GLY A 20 -3.07 9.79 11.83
N ASP A 21 -3.16 8.53 11.42
CA ASP A 21 -2.00 7.72 11.08
C ASP A 21 -1.50 8.06 9.67
N THR A 22 -0.26 8.55 9.61
CA THR A 22 0.41 8.94 8.37
C THR A 22 1.33 7.85 7.84
N THR A 23 1.50 6.73 8.55
CA THR A 23 2.41 5.63 8.16
C THR A 23 1.96 4.98 6.87
N PHE A 24 0.65 4.78 6.69
CA PHE A 24 0.08 4.22 5.46
C PHE A 24 0.36 5.13 4.27
N GLN A 25 0.03 6.42 4.37
CA GLN A 25 0.30 7.39 3.31
C GLN A 25 1.79 7.46 2.96
N LYS A 26 2.68 7.56 3.96
CA LYS A 26 4.14 7.56 3.75
C LYS A 26 4.65 6.28 3.08
N CYS A 27 4.08 5.13 3.41
CA CYS A 27 4.43 3.87 2.75
C CYS A 27 4.01 3.88 1.27
N ILE A 28 2.78 4.32 0.97
CA ILE A 28 2.30 4.43 -0.41
C ILE A 28 3.13 5.42 -1.22
N GLU A 29 3.50 6.57 -0.65
CA GLU A 29 4.39 7.53 -1.32
C GLU A 29 5.77 6.92 -1.64
N ARG A 30 6.36 6.18 -0.69
CA ARG A 30 7.64 5.46 -0.94
C ARG A 30 7.49 4.42 -2.03
N LEU A 31 6.39 3.67 -2.06
CA LEU A 31 6.10 2.69 -3.12
C LEU A 31 5.98 3.37 -4.49
N LYS A 32 5.25 4.49 -4.58
CA LYS A 32 5.15 5.29 -5.82
C LYS A 32 6.51 5.82 -6.28
N GLN A 33 7.34 6.31 -5.35
CA GLN A 33 8.70 6.75 -5.67
C GLN A 33 9.57 5.59 -6.16
N TRP A 34 9.46 4.40 -5.55
CA TRP A 34 10.16 3.21 -5.99
C TRP A 34 9.77 2.79 -7.40
N GLU A 35 8.48 2.78 -7.70
CA GLU A 35 8.00 2.50 -9.06
C GLU A 35 8.55 3.51 -10.08
N ASN A 36 8.48 4.81 -9.77
CA ASN A 36 8.98 5.86 -10.65
C ASN A 36 10.51 5.76 -10.87
N ASN A 37 11.27 5.58 -9.78
CA ASN A 37 12.72 5.42 -9.82
C ASN A 37 13.15 4.14 -10.55
N SER A 38 12.28 3.14 -10.64
CA SER A 38 12.55 1.90 -11.35
C SER A 38 12.38 1.99 -12.87
N ASN A 39 11.92 3.15 -13.38
CA ASN A 39 11.63 3.38 -14.79
C ASN A 39 10.74 2.27 -15.39
N GLY A 40 9.74 1.81 -14.62
CA GLY A 40 8.80 0.75 -15.02
C GLY A 40 9.31 -0.69 -14.87
N ARG A 41 10.50 -0.92 -14.27
CA ARG A 41 11.02 -2.28 -14.06
C ARG A 41 10.28 -3.06 -12.96
N TYR A 42 9.80 -2.37 -11.92
CA TYR A 42 9.09 -3.01 -10.82
C TYR A 42 7.61 -2.68 -10.90
N GLU A 43 6.79 -3.71 -11.07
CA GLU A 43 5.35 -3.61 -10.91
C GLU A 43 5.02 -3.90 -9.44
N ILE A 44 4.47 -2.92 -8.75
CA ILE A 44 4.03 -3.03 -7.34
C ILE A 44 2.54 -3.34 -7.36
N GLU A 45 2.17 -4.47 -6.75
CA GLU A 45 0.79 -4.87 -6.58
C GLU A 45 0.37 -4.81 -5.11
N LEU A 46 -0.77 -4.15 -4.84
CA LEU A 46 -1.40 -4.11 -3.52
C LEU A 46 -2.55 -5.11 -3.45
N TYR A 47 -2.45 -6.00 -2.48
CA TYR A 47 -3.42 -7.05 -2.19
C TYR A 47 -4.13 -6.81 -0.87
N TRP A 48 -5.41 -7.17 -0.85
CA TRP A 48 -6.16 -7.27 0.39
C TRP A 48 -5.54 -8.34 1.29
N ASP A 49 -5.31 -7.99 2.55
CA ASP A 49 -4.87 -8.91 3.59
C ASP A 49 -6.07 -9.38 4.43
N PHE A 50 -5.96 -10.49 5.15
CA PHE A 50 -7.05 -10.98 6.00
C PHE A 50 -7.42 -9.99 7.12
N ALA A 51 -6.50 -9.09 7.50
CA ALA A 51 -6.76 -8.08 8.51
C ALA A 51 -7.55 -6.86 7.97
N PRO A 52 -8.55 -6.36 8.72
CA PRO A 52 -9.52 -5.36 8.26
C PRO A 52 -8.91 -3.99 7.92
N TYR A 53 -7.73 -3.67 8.46
CA TYR A 53 -7.01 -2.41 8.20
C TYR A 53 -5.55 -2.67 7.79
N SER A 54 -5.32 -3.75 7.05
CA SER A 54 -3.99 -4.10 6.55
C SER A 54 -3.99 -4.32 5.05
N PHE A 55 -2.84 -4.06 4.45
CA PHE A 55 -2.55 -4.33 3.05
C PHE A 55 -1.23 -5.06 2.92
N SER A 56 -1.22 -6.09 2.08
CA SER A 56 0.02 -6.74 1.70
C SER A 56 0.46 -6.20 0.34
N SER A 57 1.64 -5.59 0.30
CA SER A 57 2.27 -5.13 -0.94
C SER A 57 3.30 -6.16 -1.39
N MET A 58 3.27 -6.48 -2.68
CA MET A 58 4.25 -7.34 -3.31
C MET A 58 4.88 -6.60 -4.49
N ALA A 59 6.15 -6.27 -4.36
CA ALA A 59 7.02 -5.93 -5.48
C ALA A 59 7.86 -7.19 -5.79
N ARG A 60 8.19 -7.44 -7.07
CA ARG A 60 9.13 -8.52 -7.42
C ARG A 60 10.41 -8.34 -6.59
N ASN A 61 10.62 -9.20 -5.57
CA ASN A 61 11.70 -9.21 -4.57
C ASN A 61 11.54 -8.38 -3.27
N CYS A 62 10.39 -7.76 -2.98
CA CYS A 62 10.08 -7.19 -1.66
C CYS A 62 8.60 -7.42 -1.31
N SER A 63 8.34 -8.18 -0.25
CA SER A 63 7.01 -8.29 0.35
C SER A 63 6.98 -7.42 1.60
N THR A 64 6.09 -6.43 1.62
CA THR A 64 5.90 -5.55 2.77
C THR A 64 4.43 -5.57 3.13
N THR A 65 4.11 -6.06 4.34
CA THR A 65 2.78 -5.93 4.93
C THR A 65 2.69 -4.57 5.62
N ILE A 66 1.76 -3.74 5.18
CA ILE A 66 1.41 -2.48 5.82
C ILE A 66 0.26 -2.79 6.79
N ARG A 67 0.52 -2.70 8.08
CA ARG A 67 -0.50 -2.81 9.13
C ARG A 67 -0.76 -1.43 9.71
N LEU A 68 -2.03 -1.03 9.76
CA LEU A 68 -2.46 0.06 10.62
C LEU A 68 -2.62 -0.48 12.05
N GLY A 69 -2.08 0.26 13.02
CA GLY A 69 -2.05 -0.10 14.44
C GLY A 69 -3.29 0.35 15.19
#